data_AF-A0A6G1SNB3-F1
#
_entry.id   AF-A0A6G1SNB3-F1
#
_cell.length_a   1.000
_cell.length_b   1.000
_cell.length_c   1.000
_cell.angle_alpha   90.00
_cell.angle_beta   90.00
_cell.angle_gamma   90.00
#
_symmetry.space_group_name_H-M   'P 1'
#
loop_
_entity.id
_entity.type
_entity.pdbx_description
1 polymer ?
#
loop_
_entity_poly.entity_id
_entity_poly.type
_entity_poly.pdbx_seq_one_letter_code
_entity_poly.pdbx_strand_id
1 'polypeptide(L)'
;CIFEESGEHIIAGAGELHLEICLKDLEEDHACIPLKKSDPVVSYRETVQSESNQVCLSKSPNKHNRLFMTAQPMPDGLADDIENGTVNARDEFKARAKILAEKYDYDVTEARKIWCFGPDGTGPNLLVDVCKGVQFLNEIKDSVVAGFQWATREGVLSDENMRGCRFNIHDV
;
A
#
# COMPACT_ATOMS: atom_id res chain seq x y z
N CYS A 1 -5.25 16.61 10.47
CA CYS A 1 -5.46 16.01 11.79
C CYS A 1 -5.93 14.58 11.56
N ILE A 2 -5.08 13.61 11.89
CA ILE A 2 -5.44 12.19 11.83
C ILE A 2 -5.85 11.83 13.26
N PHE A 3 -7.00 11.15 13.38
CA PHE A 3 -7.46 10.61 14.65
C PHE A 3 -6.95 9.19 14.73
N GLU A 4 -6.14 8.90 15.74
CA GLU A 4 -5.83 7.52 16.08
C GLU A 4 -6.94 6.92 16.97
N GLU A 5 -7.06 5.59 16.95
CA GLU A 5 -7.93 4.87 17.89
C GLU A 5 -7.51 5.06 19.36
N SER A 6 -6.27 5.50 19.60
CA SER A 6 -5.76 5.92 20.91
C SER A 6 -6.45 7.17 21.46
N GLY A 7 -7.16 7.93 20.62
CA GLY A 7 -7.74 9.23 20.95
C GLY A 7 -6.74 10.39 20.83
N GLU A 8 -5.54 10.14 20.31
CA GLU A 8 -4.54 11.16 20.04
C GLU A 8 -4.85 11.92 18.73
N HIS A 9 -4.47 13.20 18.72
CA HIS A 9 -4.59 14.08 17.56
C HIS A 9 -3.23 14.27 16.91
N ILE A 10 -3.04 13.67 15.73
CA ILE A 10 -1.78 13.78 15.00
C ILE A 10 -1.79 15.00 14.07
N ILE A 11 -0.77 15.83 14.23
CA ILE A 11 -0.46 16.96 13.36
C ILE A 11 0.77 16.59 12.53
N ALA A 12 0.58 16.50 11.21
CA ALA A 12 1.67 16.28 10.27
C ALA A 12 2.20 17.62 9.76
N GLY A 13 3.52 17.74 9.65
CA GLY A 13 4.20 18.93 9.13
C GLY A 13 5.36 18.56 8.22
N ALA A 14 5.82 19.52 7.44
CA ALA A 14 6.89 19.33 6.46
C ALA A 14 8.29 19.22 7.09
N GLY A 15 8.43 19.60 8.36
CA GLY A 15 9.67 19.58 9.12
C GLY A 15 9.48 20.13 10.53
N GLU A 16 10.52 20.06 11.34
CA GLU A 16 10.49 20.45 12.76
C GLU A 16 10.06 21.91 12.95
N LEU A 17 10.71 22.84 12.26
CA LEU A 17 10.37 24.27 12.35
C LEU A 17 8.91 24.55 11.92
N HIS A 18 8.41 23.83 10.91
CA HIS A 18 7.02 24.00 10.46
C HIS A 18 6.04 23.55 11.57
N LEU A 19 6.32 22.42 12.23
CA LEU A 19 5.51 21.95 13.35
C LEU A 19 5.56 22.92 14.53
N GLU A 20 6.73 23.47 14.85
CA GLU A 20 6.87 24.44 15.93
C GLU A 20 6.03 25.70 15.71
N ILE A 21 6.08 26.26 14.48
CA ILE A 21 5.30 27.45 14.12
C ILE A 21 3.80 27.12 14.17
N CYS A 22 3.36 26.02 13.55
CA CYS A 22 1.94 25.65 13.56
C CYS A 22 1.39 25.37 14.95
N LEU A 23 2.18 24.75 15.83
CA LEU A 23 1.79 24.49 17.22
C LEU A 23 1.71 25.79 18.02
N LYS A 24 2.62 26.73 17.78
CA LYS A 24 2.61 28.04 18.43
C LYS A 24 1.37 28.84 18.02
N ASP A 25 1.06 28.92 16.73
CA ASP A 25 -0.13 29.62 16.23
C ASP A 25 -1.42 28.97 16.78
N LEU A 26 -1.44 27.64 16.89
CA LEU A 26 -2.58 26.93 17.47
C LEU A 26 -2.77 27.25 18.96
N GLU A 27 -1.69 27.33 19.74
CA GLU A 27 -1.70 27.62 21.17
C GLU A 27 -2.00 29.09 21.48
N GLU A 28 -1.41 30.04 20.73
CA GLU A 28 -1.46 31.48 21.01
C GLU A 28 -2.62 32.20 20.31
N ASP A 29 -2.91 31.89 19.04
CA ASP A 29 -3.83 32.68 18.21
C ASP A 29 -5.20 32.03 17.97
N HIS A 30 -5.27 30.69 18.01
CA HIS A 30 -6.49 29.95 17.65
C HIS A 30 -7.20 29.34 18.86
N ALA A 31 -6.54 28.42 19.57
CA ALA A 31 -7.14 27.71 20.68
C ALA A 31 -7.02 28.48 21.99
N CYS A 32 -5.99 29.35 22.11
CA CYS A 32 -5.71 30.16 23.30
C CYS A 32 -5.66 29.35 24.60
N ILE A 33 -5.18 28.10 24.52
CA ILE A 33 -5.06 27.16 25.65
C ILE A 33 -3.72 26.43 25.60
N PRO A 34 -3.12 26.11 26.78
CA PRO A 34 -1.88 25.35 26.82
C PRO A 34 -2.04 23.96 26.20
N LEU A 35 -1.17 23.60 25.26
CA LEU A 35 -1.20 22.30 24.58
C LEU A 35 -0.21 21.32 25.21
N LYS A 36 -0.64 20.06 25.38
CA LYS A 36 0.25 18.95 25.71
C LYS A 36 0.72 18.32 24.40
N LYS A 37 2.00 18.51 24.07
CA LYS A 37 2.64 17.96 22.86
C LYS A 37 3.69 16.92 23.24
N SER A 38 3.73 15.83 22.49
CA SER A 38 4.80 14.82 22.53
C SER A 38 5.97 15.24 21.64
N ASP A 39 7.09 14.52 21.74
CA ASP A 39 8.23 14.73 20.85
C ASP A 39 7.84 14.40 19.39
N PRO A 40 8.38 15.14 18.40
CA PRO A 40 8.06 14.91 17.00
C PRO A 40 8.54 13.50 16.57
N VAL A 41 7.65 12.77 15.91
CA VAL A 41 7.94 11.45 15.35
C VAL A 41 7.92 11.51 13.82
N VAL A 42 8.71 10.64 13.20
CA VAL A 42 8.70 10.45 11.75
C VAL A 42 7.76 9.31 11.40
N SER A 43 6.98 9.48 10.32
CA SER A 43 6.17 8.39 9.79
C SER A 43 7.07 7.35 9.15
N TYR A 44 6.83 6.10 9.50
CA TYR A 44 7.54 4.98 8.90
C TYR A 44 6.75 4.41 7.71
N ARG A 45 7.42 3.57 6.92
CA ARG A 45 6.79 2.79 5.86
C ARG A 45 7.26 1.35 5.97
N GLU A 46 6.32 0.43 5.81
CA GLU A 46 6.63 -1.01 5.89
C GLU A 46 6.97 -1.57 4.51
N THR A 47 7.97 -2.45 4.45
CA THR A 47 8.35 -3.09 3.19
C THR A 47 8.81 -4.54 3.42
N VAL A 48 8.91 -5.30 2.34
CA VAL A 48 9.43 -6.67 2.34
C VAL A 48 10.82 -6.68 1.70
N GLN A 49 11.76 -7.45 2.27
CA GLN A 49 13.14 -7.50 1.78
C GLN A 49 13.41 -8.63 0.79
N SER A 50 12.65 -9.71 0.87
CA SER A 50 12.82 -10.89 0.03
C SER A 50 11.47 -11.48 -0.34
N GLU A 51 11.46 -12.35 -1.35
CA GLU A 51 10.30 -13.18 -1.62
C GLU A 51 9.96 -14.04 -0.39
N SER A 52 8.66 -14.30 -0.21
CA SER A 52 8.14 -15.16 0.85
C SER A 52 8.75 -16.56 0.73
N ASN A 53 9.25 -17.08 1.86
CA ASN A 53 9.84 -18.42 1.93
C ASN A 53 8.83 -19.56 1.71
N GLN A 54 7.54 -19.26 1.81
CA GLN A 54 6.45 -20.19 1.60
C GLN A 54 5.23 -19.46 1.04
N VAL A 55 4.35 -20.20 0.36
CA VAL A 55 3.05 -19.68 -0.06
C VAL A 55 2.13 -19.61 1.16
N CYS A 56 1.66 -18.42 1.49
CA CYS A 56 0.74 -18.18 2.59
C CYS A 56 -0.67 -18.58 2.19
N LEU A 57 -1.37 -19.29 3.08
CA LEU A 57 -2.76 -19.73 2.89
C LEU A 57 -3.67 -19.04 3.91
N SER A 58 -4.75 -18.45 3.44
CA SER A 58 -5.84 -17.95 4.30
C SER A 58 -7.18 -18.55 3.88
N LYS A 59 -8.04 -18.84 4.86
CA LYS A 59 -9.38 -19.40 4.64
C LYS A 59 -10.44 -18.41 5.09
N SER A 60 -11.51 -18.28 4.33
CA SER A 60 -12.67 -17.51 4.75
C SER A 60 -13.32 -18.12 6.01
N PRO A 61 -14.03 -17.33 6.84
CA PRO A 61 -14.71 -17.83 8.04
C PRO A 61 -15.72 -18.96 7.76
N ASN A 62 -16.38 -18.90 6.60
CA ASN A 62 -17.30 -19.95 6.13
C ASN A 62 -16.58 -21.20 5.58
N LYS A 63 -15.24 -21.19 5.48
CA LYS A 63 -14.37 -22.27 4.97
C LYS A 63 -14.54 -22.65 3.49
N HIS A 64 -15.24 -21.84 2.70
CA HIS A 64 -15.47 -22.12 1.28
C HIS A 64 -14.36 -21.57 0.36
N ASN A 65 -13.66 -20.50 0.76
CA ASN A 65 -12.64 -19.86 -0.08
C ASN A 65 -11.24 -20.04 0.53
N ARG A 66 -10.22 -20.22 -0.31
CA ARG A 66 -8.83 -20.45 0.13
C ARG A 66 -7.86 -19.60 -0.68
N LEU A 67 -7.44 -18.46 -0.16
CA LEU A 67 -6.49 -17.60 -0.86
C LEU A 67 -5.05 -18.07 -0.60
N PHE A 68 -4.30 -18.26 -1.68
CA PHE A 68 -2.87 -18.57 -1.66
C PHE A 68 -2.07 -17.39 -2.24
N MET A 69 -1.20 -16.80 -1.43
CA MET A 69 -0.46 -15.59 -1.79
C MET A 69 1.01 -15.65 -1.39
N THR A 70 1.83 -14.91 -2.12
CA THR A 70 3.23 -14.62 -1.77
C THR A 70 3.48 -13.12 -1.89
N ALA A 71 4.39 -12.59 -1.07
CA ALA A 71 4.88 -11.23 -1.17
C ALA A 71 6.34 -11.23 -1.61
N GLN A 72 6.72 -10.23 -2.39
CA GLN A 72 8.10 -9.98 -2.84
C GLN A 72 8.36 -8.48 -2.96
N PRO A 73 9.63 -8.04 -2.84
CA PRO A 73 9.98 -6.64 -3.05
C PRO A 73 9.71 -6.22 -4.50
N MET A 74 9.29 -4.98 -4.69
CA MET A 74 9.30 -4.35 -6.00
C MET A 74 10.73 -3.97 -6.41
N PRO A 75 11.04 -3.93 -7.72
CA PRO A 75 12.31 -3.42 -8.19
C PRO A 75 12.54 -1.96 -7.79
N ASP A 76 13.82 -1.62 -7.62
CA ASP A 76 14.25 -0.28 -7.26
C ASP A 76 13.73 0.76 -8.27
N GLY A 77 13.25 1.89 -7.74
CA GLY A 77 12.70 2.99 -8.54
C GLY A 77 11.29 2.77 -9.08
N LEU A 78 10.69 1.57 -8.99
CA LEU A 78 9.29 1.39 -9.39
C LEU A 78 8.32 2.10 -8.44
N ALA A 79 8.60 2.07 -7.14
CA ALA A 79 7.81 2.78 -6.14
C ALA A 79 7.77 4.29 -6.41
N ASP A 80 8.92 4.89 -6.74
CA ASP A 80 9.04 6.32 -7.03
C ASP A 80 8.29 6.69 -8.32
N ASP A 81 8.38 5.86 -9.36
CA ASP A 81 7.67 6.06 -10.63
C ASP A 81 6.14 6.00 -10.46
N ILE A 82 5.64 5.14 -9.56
CA ILE A 82 4.22 5.07 -9.22
C ILE A 82 3.79 6.34 -8.47
N GLU A 83 4.56 6.78 -7.48
CA GLU A 83 4.29 8.00 -6.71
C GLU A 83 4.34 9.26 -7.59
N ASN A 84 5.25 9.31 -8.57
CA ASN A 84 5.36 10.39 -9.55
C ASN A 84 4.28 10.32 -10.65
N GLY A 85 3.47 9.27 -10.70
CA GLY A 85 2.41 9.08 -11.68
C GLY A 85 2.88 8.67 -13.07
N THR A 86 4.14 8.21 -13.21
CA THR A 86 4.65 7.63 -14.47
C THR A 86 4.00 6.28 -14.75
N VAL A 87 3.68 5.53 -13.70
CA VAL A 87 2.92 4.29 -13.75
C VAL A 87 1.65 4.45 -12.92
N ASN A 88 0.49 4.52 -13.58
CA ASN A 88 -0.78 4.72 -12.88
C ASN A 88 -1.74 3.53 -13.06
N ALA A 89 -2.62 3.33 -12.08
CA ALA A 89 -3.73 2.39 -12.16
C ALA A 89 -4.68 2.71 -13.34
N ARG A 90 -4.84 3.99 -13.67
CA ARG A 90 -5.74 4.49 -14.73
C ARG A 90 -5.22 4.27 -16.15
N ASP A 91 -3.91 4.03 -16.31
CA ASP A 91 -3.31 3.85 -17.61
C ASP A 91 -3.82 2.57 -18.29
N GLU A 92 -3.80 2.55 -19.61
CA GLU A 92 -4.14 1.35 -20.37
C GLU A 92 -3.18 0.20 -19.99
N PHE A 93 -3.73 -0.94 -19.60
CA PHE A 93 -2.97 -2.09 -19.11
C PHE A 93 -1.86 -2.57 -20.07
N LYS A 94 -2.03 -2.39 -21.39
CA LYS A 94 -1.01 -2.74 -22.39
C LYS A 94 0.18 -1.78 -22.37
N ALA A 95 -0.09 -0.47 -22.29
CA ALA A 95 0.94 0.56 -22.23
C ALA A 95 1.73 0.42 -20.92
N ARG A 96 1.02 0.26 -19.80
CA ARG A 96 1.62 0.00 -18.49
C ARG A 96 2.50 -1.25 -18.47
N ALA A 97 1.99 -2.36 -19.02
CA ALA A 97 2.77 -3.61 -19.09
C ALA A 97 4.04 -3.47 -19.93
N LYS A 98 4.02 -2.64 -20.98
CA LYS A 98 5.20 -2.34 -21.79
C LYS A 98 6.26 -1.57 -20.99
N ILE A 99 5.86 -0.52 -20.26
CA ILE A 99 6.76 0.26 -19.40
C ILE A 99 7.39 -0.62 -18.34
N LEU A 100 6.58 -1.46 -17.69
CA LEU A 100 7.04 -2.39 -16.65
C LEU A 100 8.04 -3.41 -17.20
N ALA A 101 7.79 -3.95 -18.39
CA ALA A 101 8.70 -4.89 -19.03
C ALA A 101 10.02 -4.23 -19.49
N GLU A 102 9.95 -3.03 -20.09
CA GLU A 102 11.14 -2.36 -20.63
C GLU A 102 12.04 -1.77 -19.55
N LYS A 103 11.47 -1.21 -18.48
CA LYS A 103 12.23 -0.49 -17.43
C LYS A 103 12.57 -1.36 -16.22
N TYR A 104 11.72 -2.34 -15.90
CA TYR A 104 11.80 -3.10 -14.64
C TYR A 104 11.86 -4.63 -14.84
N ASP A 105 12.04 -5.09 -16.09
CA ASP A 105 12.12 -6.52 -16.45
C ASP A 105 10.94 -7.36 -15.94
N TYR A 106 9.75 -6.75 -15.87
CA TYR A 106 8.53 -7.49 -15.54
C TYR A 106 8.11 -8.40 -16.70
N ASP A 107 7.60 -9.57 -16.35
CA ASP A 107 6.90 -10.39 -17.32
C ASP A 107 5.64 -9.64 -17.84
N VAL A 108 5.54 -9.54 -19.16
CA VAL A 108 4.45 -8.81 -19.84
C VAL A 108 3.08 -9.43 -19.53
N THR A 109 3.01 -10.73 -19.30
CA THR A 109 1.75 -11.42 -19.00
C THR A 109 1.29 -11.12 -17.57
N GLU A 110 2.21 -11.09 -16.61
CA GLU A 110 1.94 -10.71 -15.21
C GLU A 110 1.61 -9.22 -15.08
N ALA A 111 2.35 -8.35 -15.77
CA ALA A 111 2.13 -6.91 -15.75
C ALA A 111 0.74 -6.50 -16.31
N ARG A 112 0.16 -7.32 -17.20
CA ARG A 112 -1.22 -7.13 -17.69
C ARG A 112 -2.28 -7.58 -16.68
N LYS A 113 -1.91 -8.43 -15.72
CA LYS A 113 -2.79 -9.00 -14.69
C LYS A 113 -2.67 -8.28 -13.34
N ILE A 114 -2.18 -7.05 -13.33
CA ILE A 114 -2.23 -6.19 -12.14
C ILE A 114 -3.69 -5.87 -11.84
N TRP A 115 -4.16 -6.22 -10.65
CA TRP A 115 -5.53 -5.97 -10.21
C TRP A 115 -5.71 -4.57 -9.66
N CYS A 116 -4.79 -4.12 -8.80
CA CYS A 116 -4.83 -2.80 -8.20
C CYS A 116 -3.45 -2.36 -7.71
N PHE A 117 -3.38 -1.05 -7.47
CA PHE A 117 -2.31 -0.40 -6.72
C PHE A 117 -2.85 -0.09 -5.32
N GLY A 118 -2.00 -0.02 -4.30
CA GLY A 118 -2.43 0.28 -2.93
C GLY A 118 -1.36 0.99 -2.10
N PRO A 119 -1.73 1.74 -1.06
CA PRO A 119 -3.10 2.07 -0.64
C PRO A 119 -3.80 3.08 -1.57
N ASP A 120 -5.10 3.30 -1.37
CA ASP A 120 -5.99 4.25 -2.07
C ASP A 120 -6.02 4.16 -3.62
N GLY A 121 -5.60 3.04 -4.19
CA GLY A 121 -5.60 2.85 -5.64
C GLY A 121 -4.46 3.54 -6.39
N THR A 122 -3.60 4.30 -5.72
CA THR A 122 -2.44 4.99 -6.30
C THR A 122 -1.13 4.73 -5.57
N GLY A 123 -1.18 4.04 -4.43
CA GLY A 123 -0.01 3.80 -3.63
C GLY A 123 0.99 2.83 -4.29
N PRO A 124 2.26 2.86 -3.84
CA PRO A 124 3.37 2.09 -4.39
C PRO A 124 3.37 0.64 -3.87
N ASN A 125 2.26 -0.08 -4.05
CA ASN A 125 2.17 -1.52 -3.82
C ASN A 125 1.32 -2.15 -4.91
N LEU A 126 1.65 -3.38 -5.30
CA LEU A 126 1.00 -4.08 -6.42
C LEU A 126 0.33 -5.36 -5.97
N LEU A 127 -0.90 -5.57 -6.45
CA LEU A 127 -1.56 -6.87 -6.40
C LEU A 127 -1.62 -7.46 -7.81
N VAL A 128 -1.02 -8.65 -7.99
CA VAL A 128 -0.87 -9.31 -9.30
C VAL A 128 -1.49 -10.70 -9.25
N ASP A 129 -2.31 -11.01 -10.26
CA ASP A 129 -2.86 -12.34 -10.47
C ASP A 129 -1.88 -13.21 -11.29
N VAL A 130 -1.40 -14.27 -10.66
CA VAL A 130 -0.50 -15.28 -11.26
C VAL A 130 -1.23 -16.64 -11.41
N CYS A 131 -2.52 -16.71 -11.08
CA CYS A 131 -3.33 -17.92 -11.14
C CYS A 131 -3.42 -18.47 -12.57
N LYS A 132 -3.51 -19.80 -12.68
CA LYS A 132 -3.68 -20.53 -13.94
C LYS A 132 -4.86 -21.50 -13.85
N GLY A 133 -5.89 -21.28 -14.67
CA GLY A 133 -7.02 -22.20 -14.79
C GLY A 133 -8.09 -22.10 -13.69
N VAL A 134 -8.06 -21.06 -12.85
CA VAL A 134 -9.05 -20.85 -11.79
C VAL A 134 -10.32 -20.22 -12.37
N GLN A 135 -11.47 -20.86 -12.14
CA GLN A 135 -12.78 -20.35 -12.55
C GLN A 135 -13.31 -19.35 -11.51
N PHE A 136 -14.17 -18.42 -11.94
CA PHE A 136 -14.82 -17.43 -11.05
C PHE A 136 -13.90 -16.46 -10.30
N LEU A 137 -12.60 -16.41 -10.65
CA LEU A 137 -11.63 -15.52 -10.02
C LEU A 137 -12.03 -14.03 -10.06
N ASN A 138 -12.72 -13.61 -11.12
CA ASN A 138 -13.22 -12.25 -11.25
C ASN A 138 -14.34 -11.92 -10.26
N GLU A 139 -15.06 -12.89 -9.71
CA GLU A 139 -16.16 -12.66 -8.75
C GLU A 139 -15.64 -12.20 -7.39
N ILE A 140 -14.44 -12.66 -7.01
CA ILE A 140 -13.81 -12.29 -5.75
C ILE A 140 -12.90 -11.06 -5.87
N LYS A 141 -12.65 -10.58 -7.09
CA LYS A 141 -11.67 -9.54 -7.38
C LYS A 141 -11.92 -8.29 -6.52
N ASP A 142 -13.15 -7.79 -6.49
CA ASP A 142 -13.48 -6.57 -5.76
C ASP A 142 -13.29 -6.74 -4.25
N SER A 143 -13.58 -7.94 -3.72
CA SER A 143 -13.37 -8.24 -2.30
C SER A 143 -11.89 -8.30 -1.94
N VAL A 144 -11.06 -8.91 -2.79
CA VAL A 144 -9.60 -8.97 -2.56
C VAL A 144 -8.98 -7.59 -2.72
N VAL A 145 -9.39 -6.82 -3.73
CA VAL A 145 -8.90 -5.46 -3.94
C VAL A 145 -9.23 -4.59 -2.72
N ALA A 146 -10.45 -4.66 -2.19
CA ALA A 146 -10.85 -3.92 -0.99
C ALA A 146 -10.00 -4.32 0.24
N GLY A 147 -9.82 -5.62 0.47
CA GLY A 147 -8.96 -6.12 1.54
C GLY A 147 -7.50 -5.69 1.39
N PHE A 148 -7.00 -5.65 0.15
CA PHE A 148 -5.65 -5.20 -0.17
C PHE A 148 -5.44 -3.70 0.10
N GLN A 149 -6.42 -2.84 -0.23
CA GLN A 149 -6.33 -1.41 0.10
C GLN A 149 -6.18 -1.19 1.60
N TRP A 150 -6.94 -1.94 2.40
CA TRP A 150 -6.85 -1.84 3.85
C TRP A 150 -5.52 -2.37 4.38
N ALA A 151 -5.10 -3.57 3.94
CA ALA A 151 -3.85 -4.19 4.36
C ALA A 151 -2.59 -3.39 3.98
N THR A 152 -2.64 -2.62 2.90
CA THR A 152 -1.52 -1.73 2.50
C THR A 152 -1.56 -0.36 3.15
N ARG A 153 -2.71 0.03 3.72
CA ARG A 153 -2.85 1.26 4.49
C ARG A 153 -2.36 1.07 5.93
N GLU A 154 -2.71 -0.05 6.54
CA GLU A 154 -2.31 -0.41 7.90
C GLU A 154 -1.44 -1.67 7.83
N GLY A 155 -0.12 -1.46 7.85
CA GLY A 155 0.87 -2.52 7.80
C GLY A 155 0.84 -3.40 9.06
N VAL A 156 1.43 -4.59 8.97
CA VAL A 156 1.30 -5.63 10.00
C VAL A 156 2.25 -5.39 11.19
N LEU A 157 3.30 -4.60 11.01
CA LEU A 157 4.33 -4.41 12.05
C LEU A 157 4.01 -3.24 12.98
N SER A 158 3.48 -2.15 12.44
CA SER A 158 3.33 -0.87 13.15
C SER A 158 2.12 -0.06 12.68
N ASP A 159 1.16 -0.69 11.98
CA ASP A 159 -0.05 -0.05 11.45
C ASP A 159 0.24 1.17 10.54
N GLU A 160 1.43 1.19 9.94
CA GLU A 160 1.89 2.25 9.03
C GLU A 160 1.77 1.81 7.57
N ASN A 161 1.68 2.77 6.64
CA ASN A 161 1.48 2.43 5.24
C ASN A 161 2.61 1.57 4.69
N MET A 162 2.25 0.56 3.90
CA MET A 162 3.20 -0.26 3.16
C MET A 162 3.76 0.51 1.95
N ARG A 163 5.00 0.19 1.56
CA ARG A 163 5.67 0.72 0.37
C ARG A 163 6.55 -0.33 -0.27
N GLY A 164 6.59 -0.37 -1.60
CA GLY A 164 7.54 -1.21 -2.31
C GLY A 164 7.18 -2.69 -2.35
N CYS A 165 5.92 -3.06 -2.08
CA CYS A 165 5.53 -4.46 -1.95
C CYS A 165 4.73 -4.95 -3.17
N ARG A 166 5.09 -6.12 -3.69
CA ARG A 166 4.32 -6.83 -4.72
C ARG A 166 3.76 -8.12 -4.12
N PHE A 167 2.45 -8.30 -4.27
CA PHE A 167 1.72 -9.48 -3.82
C PHE A 167 1.22 -10.27 -5.02
N ASN A 168 1.57 -11.55 -5.07
CA ASN A 168 1.19 -12.47 -6.12
C ASN A 168 0.13 -13.45 -5.59
N ILE A 169 -1.02 -13.50 -6.26
CA ILE A 169 -2.07 -14.50 -6.01
C ILE A 169 -1.76 -15.73 -6.86
N HIS A 170 -1.58 -16.88 -6.20
CA HIS A 170 -1.24 -18.14 -6.85
C HIS A 170 -2.45 -19.05 -7.08
N ASP A 171 -3.38 -19.08 -6.13
CA ASP A 171 -4.57 -19.94 -6.17
C ASP A 171 -5.68 -19.42 -5.22
N VAL A 172 -6.94 -19.85 -5.43
CA VAL A 172 -8.16 -19.37 -4.74
C VAL A 172 -9.16 -20.49 -4.45
#